data_AF-A0A0G1RCG4-F1
#
_entry.id   AF-A0A0G1RCG4-F1
#
_cell.length_a   1.000
_cell.length_b   1.000
_cell.length_c   1.000
_cell.angle_alpha   90.00
_cell.angle_beta   90.00
_cell.angle_gamma   90.00
#
_symmetry.space_group_name_H-M   'P 1'
#
loop_
_entity.id
_entity.type
_entity.pdbx_description
1 polymer ?
#
loop_
_entity_poly.entity_id
_entity_poly.type
_entity_poly.pdbx_seq_one_letter_code
_entity_poly.pdbx_strand_id
1 'polypeptide(L)'
;MWFLRDIVLILVTAVVIASAMEPAIGFLTKHKVNRILAVILTYLSVISAFLGVLLVFVPPVLGDAASFLARLPETLSSFNISDATHGLLPWGSVSEQISSAEILRDISAALTDTTGGVFTTLSAFFGGLTSFVLIVVFSFYFSMQETGVDDFLRIVTPNKNQAYVLGLWKRSQEKIGKWMQGQLVLALIVG
;
A
#
# COMPACT_ATOMS: atom_id res chain seq x y z
N MET A 1 9.63 18.17 -19.88
CA MET A 1 10.61 17.13 -19.51
C MET A 1 10.20 16.29 -18.27
N TRP A 2 9.37 16.78 -17.33
CA TRP A 2 8.95 16.00 -16.15
C TRP A 2 7.78 15.02 -16.39
N PHE A 3 6.76 15.41 -17.15
CA PHE A 3 5.57 14.57 -17.42
C PHE A 3 5.87 13.19 -18.04
N LEU A 4 6.88 13.11 -18.90
CA LEU A 4 7.26 11.83 -19.53
C LEU A 4 7.84 10.84 -18.51
N ARG A 5 8.56 11.34 -17.50
CA ARG A 5 9.15 10.49 -16.45
C ARG A 5 8.08 9.86 -15.59
N ASP A 6 7.03 10.60 -15.24
CA ASP A 6 5.94 10.09 -14.40
C ASP A 6 5.14 9.02 -15.12
N ILE A 7 4.86 9.19 -16.42
CA ILE A 7 4.19 8.18 -17.24
C ILE A 7 5.05 6.91 -17.34
N VAL A 8 6.38 7.06 -17.52
CA VAL A 8 7.30 5.91 -17.56
C VAL A 8 7.32 5.19 -16.23
N LEU A 9 7.35 5.90 -15.10
CA LEU A 9 7.29 5.29 -13.76
C LEU A 9 5.99 4.53 -13.54
N ILE A 10 4.85 5.11 -13.94
CA ILE A 10 3.54 4.45 -13.89
C ILE A 10 3.56 3.15 -14.71
N LEU A 11 4.05 3.20 -15.95
CA LEU A 11 4.12 2.04 -16.84
C LEU A 11 5.04 0.95 -16.31
N VAL A 12 6.25 1.31 -15.84
CA VAL A 12 7.19 0.34 -15.25
C VAL A 12 6.59 -0.30 -14.01
N THR A 13 5.94 0.48 -13.15
CA THR A 13 5.27 -0.04 -11.95
C THR A 13 4.13 -0.99 -12.32
N ALA A 14 3.31 -0.62 -13.31
CA ALA A 14 2.25 -1.48 -13.83
C ALA A 14 2.79 -2.81 -14.38
N VAL A 15 3.90 -2.77 -15.13
CA VAL A 15 4.58 -3.97 -15.65
C VAL A 15 5.09 -4.87 -14.52
N VAL A 16 5.65 -4.28 -13.46
CA VAL A 16 6.11 -5.04 -12.28
C VAL A 16 4.93 -5.73 -11.59
N ILE A 17 3.80 -5.02 -11.38
CA ILE A 17 2.61 -5.60 -10.77
C ILE A 17 2.02 -6.70 -11.65
N ALA A 18 1.89 -6.48 -12.96
CA ALA A 18 1.40 -7.48 -13.89
C ALA A 18 2.26 -8.76 -13.86
N SER A 19 3.59 -8.61 -13.85
CA SER A 19 4.53 -9.74 -13.74
C SER A 19 4.41 -10.49 -12.42
N ALA A 20 4.09 -9.79 -11.32
CA ALA A 20 3.87 -10.41 -10.01
C ALA A 20 2.56 -11.21 -9.96
N MET A 21 1.53 -10.76 -10.68
CA MET A 21 0.24 -11.46 -10.77
C MET A 21 0.27 -12.67 -11.73
N GLU A 22 1.16 -12.67 -12.72
CA GLU A 22 1.28 -13.75 -13.72
C GLU A 22 1.38 -15.18 -13.15
N PRO A 23 2.18 -15.50 -12.11
CA PRO A 23 2.20 -16.86 -11.57
C PRO A 23 0.83 -17.33 -11.06
N ALA A 24 0.05 -16.44 -10.44
CA ALA A 24 -1.30 -16.75 -9.99
C ALA A 24 -2.26 -16.92 -11.18
N ILE A 25 -2.21 -16.00 -12.14
CA ILE A 25 -3.01 -16.08 -13.38
C ILE A 25 -2.71 -17.38 -14.13
N GLY A 26 -1.44 -17.69 -14.33
CA GLY A 26 -0.98 -18.90 -15.01
C GLY A 26 -1.38 -20.18 -14.26
N PHE A 27 -1.43 -20.16 -12.93
CA PHE A 27 -1.95 -21.28 -12.14
C PHE A 27 -3.45 -21.52 -12.41
N LEU A 28 -4.25 -20.45 -12.48
CA LEU A 28 -5.68 -20.55 -12.83
C LEU A 28 -5.89 -20.95 -14.30
N THR A 29 -5.12 -20.40 -15.23
CA THR A 29 -5.21 -20.74 -16.65
C THR A 29 -4.84 -22.20 -16.92
N LYS A 30 -3.86 -22.75 -16.19
CA LYS A 30 -3.55 -24.20 -16.23
C LYS A 30 -4.72 -25.08 -15.78
N HIS A 31 -5.62 -24.56 -14.94
CA HIS A 31 -6.86 -25.22 -14.51
C HIS A 31 -8.04 -25.03 -15.50
N LYS A 32 -7.75 -24.74 -16.78
CA LYS A 32 -8.74 -24.54 -17.86
C LYS A 32 -9.67 -23.33 -17.67
N VAL A 33 -9.28 -22.34 -16.86
CA VAL A 33 -10.00 -21.06 -16.76
C VAL A 33 -9.56 -20.14 -17.89
N ASN A 34 -10.51 -19.52 -18.60
CA ASN A 34 -10.20 -18.51 -19.62
C ASN A 34 -9.34 -17.39 -19.03
N ARG A 35 -8.27 -16.99 -19.71
CA ARG A 35 -7.27 -16.01 -19.19
C ARG A 35 -7.91 -14.76 -18.60
N ILE A 36 -8.91 -14.19 -19.29
CA ILE A 36 -9.63 -12.99 -18.82
C ILE A 36 -10.27 -13.23 -17.44
N LEU A 37 -10.93 -14.36 -17.25
CA LEU A 37 -11.53 -14.73 -15.96
C LEU A 37 -10.46 -14.98 -14.89
N ALA A 38 -9.34 -15.62 -15.26
CA ALA A 38 -8.22 -15.84 -14.35
C ALA A 38 -7.62 -14.52 -13.84
N VAL A 39 -7.47 -13.52 -14.72
CA VAL A 39 -6.99 -12.18 -14.35
C VAL A 39 -7.98 -11.49 -13.42
N ILE A 40 -9.27 -11.46 -13.77
CA ILE A 40 -10.31 -10.84 -12.93
C ILE A 40 -10.32 -11.47 -11.54
N LEU A 41 -10.38 -12.80 -11.46
CA LEU A 41 -10.38 -13.53 -10.19
C LEU A 41 -9.13 -13.27 -9.36
N THR A 42 -7.95 -13.22 -10.00
CA THR A 42 -6.69 -12.96 -9.29
C THR A 42 -6.68 -11.56 -8.67
N TYR A 43 -7.02 -10.53 -9.45
CA TYR A 43 -7.07 -9.14 -8.94
C TYR A 43 -8.12 -8.98 -7.83
N LEU A 44 -9.31 -9.55 -8.03
CA LEU A 44 -10.39 -9.49 -7.05
C LEU A 44 -10.00 -10.22 -5.75
N SER A 45 -9.36 -11.39 -5.85
CA SER A 45 -8.86 -12.13 -4.70
C SER A 45 -7.80 -11.34 -3.91
N VAL A 46 -6.83 -10.73 -4.60
CA VAL A 46 -5.78 -9.92 -3.93
C VAL A 46 -6.37 -8.68 -3.27
N ILE A 47 -7.25 -7.96 -3.96
CA ILE A 47 -7.93 -6.77 -3.42
C ILE A 47 -8.78 -7.16 -2.19
N SER A 48 -9.53 -8.25 -2.29
CA SER A 48 -10.37 -8.74 -1.20
C SER A 48 -9.55 -9.21 -0.01
N ALA A 49 -8.42 -9.90 -0.22
CA ALA A 49 -7.51 -10.30 0.84
C ALA A 49 -6.90 -9.07 1.54
N PHE A 50 -6.44 -8.08 0.76
CA PHE A 50 -5.87 -6.85 1.28
C PHE A 50 -6.87 -6.03 2.11
N LEU A 51 -8.08 -5.83 1.58
CA LEU A 51 -9.19 -5.18 2.31
C LEU A 51 -9.59 -5.98 3.54
N GLY A 52 -9.66 -7.30 3.45
CA GLY A 52 -9.98 -8.18 4.56
C GLY A 52 -8.99 -8.04 5.71
N VAL A 53 -7.68 -8.06 5.41
CA VAL A 53 -6.63 -7.83 6.41
C VAL A 53 -6.76 -6.44 7.03
N LEU A 54 -6.93 -5.39 6.22
CA LEU A 54 -7.12 -4.02 6.73
C LEU A 54 -8.34 -3.94 7.66
N LEU A 55 -9.49 -4.48 7.26
CA LEU A 55 -10.71 -4.43 8.06
C LEU A 55 -10.62 -5.24 9.35
N VAL A 56 -9.81 -6.30 9.40
CA VAL A 56 -9.61 -7.11 10.60
C VAL A 56 -8.55 -6.49 11.52
N PHE A 57 -7.46 -5.94 10.98
CA PHE A 57 -6.35 -5.41 11.79
C PHE A 57 -6.55 -3.97 12.24
N VAL A 58 -7.10 -3.10 11.38
CA VAL A 58 -7.18 -1.66 11.68
C VAL A 58 -8.10 -1.38 12.88
N PRO A 59 -9.32 -1.93 13.00
CA PRO A 59 -10.21 -1.61 14.12
C PRO A 59 -9.64 -2.01 15.50
N PRO A 60 -9.07 -3.21 15.70
CA PRO A 60 -8.41 -3.56 16.96
C PRO A 60 -7.23 -2.65 17.27
N VAL A 61 -6.36 -2.35 16.30
CA VAL A 61 -5.20 -1.46 16.52
C VAL A 61 -5.65 -0.06 16.93
N LEU A 62 -6.70 0.46 16.31
CA LEU A 62 -7.29 1.75 16.70
C LEU A 62 -7.95 1.68 18.08
N GLY A 63 -8.60 0.56 18.43
CA GLY A 63 -9.17 0.32 19.76
C GLY A 63 -8.10 0.22 20.85
N ASP A 64 -7.00 -0.47 20.56
CA ASP A 64 -5.84 -0.60 21.45
C ASP A 64 -5.15 0.75 21.64
N ALA A 65 -4.95 1.51 20.56
CA ALA A 65 -4.42 2.87 20.63
C ALA A 65 -5.34 3.80 21.44
N ALA A 66 -6.66 3.75 21.22
CA ALA A 66 -7.63 4.55 21.96
C ALA A 66 -7.68 4.16 23.45
N SER A 67 -7.63 2.87 23.76
CA SER A 67 -7.63 2.37 25.15
C SER A 67 -6.31 2.66 25.86
N PHE A 68 -5.18 2.62 25.17
CA PHE A 68 -3.89 3.07 25.69
C PHE A 68 -3.92 4.56 26.02
N LEU A 69 -4.42 5.40 25.09
CA LEU A 69 -4.60 6.83 25.32
C LEU A 69 -5.58 7.12 26.47
N ALA A 70 -6.62 6.31 26.63
CA ALA A 70 -7.59 6.44 27.73
C ALA A 70 -7.04 5.98 29.09
N ARG A 71 -6.07 5.06 29.12
CA ARG A 71 -5.43 4.54 30.34
C ARG A 71 -4.14 5.26 30.72
N LEU A 72 -3.56 6.05 29.82
CA LEU A 72 -2.41 6.92 30.11
C LEU A 72 -2.66 7.83 31.34
N PRO A 73 -3.82 8.50 31.49
CA PRO A 73 -4.11 9.32 32.67
C PRO A 73 -4.18 8.50 33.97
N GLU A 74 -4.75 7.30 33.95
CA GLU A 74 -4.84 6.41 35.12
C GLU A 74 -3.49 5.80 35.52
N THR A 75 -2.62 5.55 34.55
CA THR A 75 -1.25 5.07 34.82
C THR A 75 -0.39 6.20 35.42
N LEU A 76 -0.63 7.44 35.00
CA LEU A 76 0.01 8.63 35.57
C LEU A 76 -0.57 9.03 36.94
N SER A 77 -1.83 8.71 37.24
CA SER A 77 -2.44 8.99 38.56
C SER A 77 -2.16 7.90 39.60
N SER A 78 -1.94 6.65 39.18
CA SER A 78 -1.48 5.56 40.07
C SER A 78 0.00 5.66 40.42
N PHE A 79 0.81 6.30 39.58
CA PHE A 79 2.11 6.84 39.98
C PHE A 79 1.88 8.18 40.69
N ASN A 80 1.66 8.14 42.01
CA ASN A 80 1.76 9.31 42.88
C ASN A 80 3.22 9.82 42.87
N ILE A 81 3.63 10.48 41.79
CA ILE A 81 4.90 11.22 41.70
C ILE A 81 4.91 12.36 42.73
N SER A 82 3.74 12.76 43.24
CA SER A 82 3.58 13.71 44.36
C SER A 82 4.28 13.25 45.65
N ASP A 83 4.19 11.95 46.01
CA ASP A 83 4.89 11.41 47.19
C ASP A 83 6.39 11.23 46.95
N ALA A 84 6.81 10.99 45.70
CA ALA A 84 8.21 10.76 45.36
C ALA A 84 9.02 12.06 45.12
N THR A 85 8.37 13.19 44.84
CA THR A 85 9.08 14.40 44.37
C THR A 85 8.92 15.65 45.22
N HIS A 86 8.19 15.62 46.34
CA HIS A 86 8.13 16.71 47.34
C HIS A 86 8.23 18.13 46.72
N GLY A 87 7.44 18.42 45.68
CA GLY A 87 7.37 19.76 45.08
C GLY A 87 8.64 20.26 44.36
N LEU A 88 9.57 19.39 43.97
CA LEU A 88 10.81 19.80 43.26
C LEU A 88 10.69 19.87 41.74
N LEU A 89 9.60 19.37 41.15
CA LEU A 89 9.38 19.43 39.70
C LEU A 89 8.19 20.33 39.37
N PRO A 90 8.35 21.37 38.52
CA PRO A 90 7.27 22.30 38.14
C PRO A 90 6.11 21.66 37.35
N TRP A 91 6.14 20.36 37.10
CA TRP A 91 5.17 19.62 36.29
C TRP A 91 4.12 18.87 37.13
N GLY A 92 3.88 19.31 38.37
CA GLY A 92 2.93 18.68 39.31
C GLY A 92 1.44 18.79 38.95
N SER A 93 1.08 19.26 37.75
CA SER A 93 -0.32 19.48 37.34
C SER A 93 -0.61 19.04 35.90
N VAL A 94 0.08 18.02 35.39
CA VAL A 94 -0.18 17.50 34.03
C VAL A 94 -1.52 16.76 33.94
N SER A 95 -2.08 16.28 35.06
CA SER A 95 -3.41 15.66 35.10
C SER A 95 -4.56 16.63 34.79
N GLU A 96 -4.34 17.94 34.95
CA GLU A 96 -5.36 18.97 34.69
C GLU A 96 -5.19 19.62 33.30
N GLN A 97 -4.02 19.46 32.68
CA GLN A 97 -3.68 20.06 31.38
C GLN A 97 -3.87 19.13 30.18
N ILE A 98 -4.01 17.81 30.38
CA ILE A 98 -4.46 16.90 29.33
C ILE A 98 -5.99 16.82 29.37
N SER A 99 -6.63 17.95 29.11
CA SER A 99 -8.05 17.98 28.84
C SER A 99 -8.29 17.26 27.51
N SER A 100 -9.19 16.29 27.48
CA SER A 100 -9.65 15.66 26.24
C SER A 100 -10.12 16.70 25.21
N ALA A 101 -10.52 17.88 25.66
CA ALA A 101 -10.89 19.01 24.80
C ALA A 101 -9.68 19.65 24.08
N GLU A 102 -8.47 19.61 24.65
CA GLU A 102 -7.24 20.10 24.02
C GLU A 102 -6.81 19.16 22.89
N ILE A 103 -6.84 17.85 23.13
CA ILE A 103 -6.56 16.82 22.11
C ILE A 103 -7.61 16.85 21.00
N LEU A 104 -8.89 17.00 21.36
CA LEU A 104 -9.98 17.15 20.38
C LEU A 104 -9.88 18.48 19.62
N ARG A 105 -9.36 19.55 20.25
CA ARG A 105 -9.05 20.81 19.58
C ARG A 105 -7.86 20.70 18.66
N ASP A 106 -6.81 19.97 19.02
CA ASP A 106 -5.63 19.78 18.17
C ASP A 106 -5.93 18.87 16.99
N ILE A 107 -6.74 17.82 17.18
CA ILE A 107 -7.27 17.01 16.09
C ILE A 107 -8.20 17.86 15.21
N SER A 108 -9.10 18.63 15.80
CA SER A 108 -9.98 19.52 15.04
C SER A 108 -9.20 20.63 14.32
N ALA A 109 -8.16 21.19 14.91
CA ALA A 109 -7.30 22.21 14.32
C ALA A 109 -6.45 21.64 13.19
N ALA A 110 -5.88 20.44 13.36
CA ALA A 110 -5.21 19.71 12.29
C ALA A 110 -6.16 19.38 11.12
N LEU A 111 -7.46 19.15 11.41
CA LEU A 111 -8.51 18.97 10.40
C LEU A 111 -9.01 20.28 9.78
N THR A 112 -8.91 21.42 10.48
CA THR A 112 -9.44 22.73 10.06
C THR A 112 -8.39 23.58 9.34
N ASP A 113 -7.11 23.53 9.76
CA ASP A 113 -5.96 24.12 9.04
C ASP A 113 -5.74 23.47 7.67
N THR A 114 -6.35 22.31 7.43
CA THR A 114 -6.43 21.72 6.10
C THR A 114 -7.14 22.65 5.12
N THR A 115 -7.96 23.63 5.49
CA THR A 115 -8.70 24.47 4.52
C THR A 115 -7.81 25.28 3.56
N GLY A 116 -6.60 25.71 3.96
CA GLY A 116 -5.60 26.33 3.07
C GLY A 116 -4.72 25.31 2.33
N GLY A 117 -4.49 24.15 2.94
CA GLY A 117 -3.78 23.00 2.35
C GLY A 117 -4.67 22.04 1.56
N VAL A 118 -5.98 22.29 1.49
CA VAL A 118 -6.98 21.41 0.88
C VAL A 118 -6.77 21.39 -0.61
N PHE A 119 -6.41 22.51 -1.26
CA PHE A 119 -6.13 22.50 -2.70
C PHE A 119 -4.83 21.75 -3.06
N THR A 120 -3.80 21.83 -2.23
CA THR A 120 -2.53 21.09 -2.38
C THR A 120 -2.68 19.61 -2.03
N THR A 121 -3.47 19.30 -1.00
CA THR A 121 -3.82 17.93 -0.60
C THR A 121 -4.76 17.31 -1.62
N LEU A 122 -5.73 18.05 -2.14
CA LEU A 122 -6.61 17.62 -3.24
C LEU A 122 -5.78 17.38 -4.50
N SER A 123 -4.90 18.29 -4.91
CA SER A 123 -4.08 18.07 -6.11
C SER A 123 -3.08 16.91 -5.96
N ALA A 124 -2.46 16.74 -4.79
CA ALA A 124 -1.62 15.58 -4.49
C ALA A 124 -2.44 14.28 -4.43
N PHE A 125 -3.63 14.31 -3.83
CA PHE A 125 -4.55 13.19 -3.73
C PHE A 125 -5.10 12.81 -5.12
N PHE A 126 -5.56 13.77 -5.92
CA PHE A 126 -6.03 13.54 -7.29
C PHE A 126 -4.90 13.12 -8.23
N GLY A 127 -3.69 13.68 -8.11
CA GLY A 127 -2.52 13.26 -8.88
C GLY A 127 -2.06 11.84 -8.52
N GLY A 128 -1.97 11.54 -7.22
CA GLY A 128 -1.61 10.22 -6.70
C GLY A 128 -2.68 9.16 -7.00
N LEU A 129 -3.95 9.49 -6.79
CA LEU A 129 -5.08 8.61 -7.09
C LEU A 129 -5.18 8.33 -8.58
N THR A 130 -5.04 9.35 -9.44
CA THR A 130 -5.02 9.14 -10.89
C THR A 130 -3.87 8.23 -11.30
N SER A 131 -2.67 8.48 -10.77
CA SER A 131 -1.50 7.62 -11.04
C SER A 131 -1.73 6.19 -10.57
N PHE A 132 -2.30 6.00 -9.37
CA PHE A 132 -2.65 4.70 -8.84
C PHE A 132 -3.68 3.97 -9.72
N VAL A 133 -4.76 4.65 -10.12
CA VAL A 133 -5.78 4.09 -11.02
C VAL A 133 -5.14 3.70 -12.35
N LEU A 134 -4.28 4.55 -12.93
CA LEU A 134 -3.56 4.23 -14.16
C LEU A 134 -2.66 3.00 -14.01
N ILE A 135 -1.92 2.89 -12.90
CA ILE A 135 -1.09 1.72 -12.60
C ILE A 135 -1.95 0.46 -12.58
N VAL A 136 -3.07 0.48 -11.86
CA VAL A 136 -3.99 -0.67 -11.76
C VAL A 136 -4.57 -1.03 -13.14
N VAL A 137 -5.02 -0.04 -13.90
CA VAL A 137 -5.61 -0.24 -15.24
C VAL A 137 -4.59 -0.81 -16.22
N PHE A 138 -3.38 -0.23 -16.30
CA PHE A 138 -2.34 -0.74 -17.19
C PHE A 138 -1.85 -2.12 -16.75
N SER A 139 -1.71 -2.36 -15.45
CA SER A 139 -1.33 -3.66 -14.92
C SER A 139 -2.35 -4.73 -15.29
N PHE A 140 -3.65 -4.43 -15.12
CA PHE A 140 -4.74 -5.31 -15.52
C PHE A 140 -4.74 -5.58 -17.03
N TYR A 141 -4.58 -4.53 -17.84
CA TYR A 141 -4.53 -4.64 -19.30
C TYR A 141 -3.36 -5.52 -19.76
N PHE A 142 -2.16 -5.32 -19.20
CA PHE A 142 -0.98 -6.14 -19.51
C PHE A 142 -1.15 -7.59 -19.07
N SER A 143 -1.83 -7.83 -17.93
CA SER A 143 -2.11 -9.18 -17.44
C SER A 143 -3.12 -9.93 -18.33
N MET A 144 -4.09 -9.19 -18.89
CA MET A 144 -5.13 -9.75 -19.76
C MET A 144 -4.57 -10.32 -21.07
N GLN A 145 -3.48 -9.75 -21.58
CA GLN A 145 -2.80 -10.23 -22.79
C GLN A 145 -1.64 -11.17 -22.45
N GLU A 146 -1.53 -12.28 -23.19
CA GLU A 146 -0.49 -13.31 -22.98
C GLU A 146 0.92 -12.84 -23.26
N THR A 147 1.06 -11.84 -24.12
CA THR A 147 2.31 -11.16 -24.44
C THR A 147 2.24 -9.68 -24.10
N GLY A 148 1.35 -9.22 -23.21
CA GLY A 148 1.08 -7.79 -23.01
C GLY A 148 2.34 -6.95 -22.72
N VAL A 149 3.21 -7.44 -21.83
CA VAL A 149 4.50 -6.77 -21.55
C VAL A 149 5.49 -6.94 -22.69
N ASP A 150 5.53 -8.11 -23.34
CA ASP A 150 6.38 -8.35 -24.50
C ASP A 150 6.04 -7.37 -25.64
N ASP A 151 4.76 -7.17 -25.93
CA ASP A 151 4.28 -6.28 -26.97
C ASP A 151 4.57 -4.81 -26.63
N PHE A 152 4.43 -4.42 -25.37
CA PHE A 152 4.86 -3.09 -24.90
C PHE A 152 6.38 -2.88 -25.07
N LEU A 153 7.19 -3.88 -24.67
CA LEU A 153 8.65 -3.81 -24.83
C LEU A 153 9.06 -3.73 -26.30
N ARG A 154 8.32 -4.38 -27.22
CA ARG A 154 8.54 -4.25 -28.67
C ARG A 154 8.28 -2.82 -29.17
N ILE A 155 7.28 -2.13 -28.62
CA ILE A 155 6.94 -0.75 -29.03
C ILE A 155 8.00 0.24 -28.53
N VAL A 156 8.53 0.04 -27.32
CA VAL A 156 9.46 1.00 -26.68
C VAL A 156 10.93 0.72 -27.03
N THR A 157 11.27 -0.49 -27.46
CA THR A 157 12.67 -0.90 -27.74
C THR A 157 13.02 -0.76 -29.21
N PRO A 158 14.20 -0.19 -29.57
CA PRO A 158 14.68 -0.18 -30.95
C PRO A 158 14.87 -1.60 -31.52
N ASN A 159 14.49 -1.81 -32.78
CA ASN A 159 14.54 -3.11 -33.49
C ASN A 159 15.86 -3.88 -33.31
N LYS A 160 17.01 -3.19 -33.24
CA LYS A 160 18.34 -3.81 -33.07
C LYS A 160 18.49 -4.61 -31.77
N ASN A 161 17.84 -4.18 -30.69
CA ASN A 161 17.98 -4.78 -29.35
C ASN A 161 16.70 -5.51 -28.88
N GLN A 162 15.64 -5.51 -29.69
CA GLN A 162 14.33 -6.03 -29.31
C GLN A 162 14.38 -7.50 -28.88
N ALA A 163 15.05 -8.37 -29.65
CA ALA A 163 15.19 -9.79 -29.31
C ALA A 163 15.93 -10.01 -27.99
N TYR A 164 16.97 -9.21 -27.72
CA TYR A 164 17.73 -9.28 -26.47
C TYR A 164 16.90 -8.86 -25.27
N VAL A 165 16.19 -7.73 -25.38
CA VAL A 165 15.35 -7.19 -24.29
C VAL A 165 14.20 -8.14 -23.97
N LEU A 166 13.51 -8.68 -24.99
CA LEU A 166 12.45 -9.68 -24.79
C LEU A 166 12.97 -10.96 -24.13
N GLY A 167 14.11 -11.48 -24.61
CA GLY A 167 14.71 -12.68 -24.03
C GLY A 167 15.21 -12.46 -22.60
N LEU A 168 15.67 -11.25 -22.27
CA LEU A 168 16.03 -10.88 -20.91
C LEU A 168 14.79 -10.77 -20.02
N TRP A 169 13.75 -10.09 -20.51
CA TRP A 169 12.47 -9.91 -19.80
C TRP A 169 11.83 -11.24 -19.42
N LYS A 170 11.72 -12.18 -20.37
CA LYS A 170 11.12 -13.50 -20.12
C LYS A 170 11.84 -14.27 -19.01
N ARG A 171 13.18 -14.22 -19.01
CA ARG A 171 14.01 -14.84 -17.95
C ARG A 171 13.81 -14.16 -16.60
N SER A 172 13.65 -12.84 -16.58
CA SER A 172 13.35 -12.09 -15.36
C SER A 172 11.97 -12.42 -14.81
N GLN A 173 10.95 -12.46 -15.66
CA GLN A 173 9.57 -12.81 -15.31
C GLN A 173 9.49 -14.21 -14.70
N GLU A 174 10.16 -15.21 -15.28
CA GLU A 174 10.22 -16.57 -14.71
C GLU A 174 10.87 -16.59 -13.31
N LYS A 175 11.95 -15.81 -13.10
CA LYS A 175 12.61 -15.71 -11.80
C LYS A 175 11.73 -15.03 -10.76
N ILE A 176 11.06 -13.94 -11.12
CA ILE A 176 10.12 -13.21 -10.26
C ILE A 176 8.97 -14.14 -9.85
N GLY A 177 8.39 -14.87 -10.81
CA GLY A 177 7.33 -15.83 -10.55
C GLY A 177 7.74 -16.93 -9.58
N LYS A 178 8.92 -17.54 -9.78
CA LYS A 178 9.46 -18.56 -8.85
C LYS A 178 9.79 -17.99 -7.47
N TRP A 179 10.34 -16.78 -7.40
CA TRP A 179 10.63 -16.10 -6.13
C TRP A 179 9.34 -15.84 -5.34
N MET A 180 8.29 -15.36 -6.00
CA MET A 180 6.99 -15.09 -5.37
C MET A 180 6.31 -16.38 -4.89
N GLN A 181 6.39 -17.48 -5.65
CA GLN A 181 5.96 -18.80 -5.19
C GLN A 181 6.72 -19.23 -3.92
N GLY A 182 8.04 -19.01 -3.88
CA GLY A 182 8.85 -19.27 -2.70
C GLY A 182 8.42 -18.45 -1.48
N GLN A 183 8.13 -17.16 -1.66
CA GLN A 183 7.62 -16.30 -0.59
C GLN A 183 6.26 -16.75 -0.07
N LEU A 184 5.35 -17.19 -0.94
CA LEU A 184 4.04 -17.71 -0.52
C LEU A 184 4.17 -19.00 0.30
N VAL A 185 5.05 -19.92 -0.12
CA VAL A 185 5.33 -21.15 0.66
C VAL A 185 5.95 -20.80 2.01
N LEU A 186 6.88 -19.84 2.04
CA LEU A 186 7.51 -19.41 3.28
C LEU A 186 6.50 -18.75 4.23
N ALA A 187 5.61 -17.92 3.69
CA ALA A 187 4.53 -17.30 4.44
C ALA A 187 3.54 -18.34 5.04
N LEU A 188 3.30 -19.46 4.35
CA LEU A 188 2.46 -20.54 4.88
C LEU A 188 3.14 -21.39 5.96
N ILE A 189 4.47 -21.47 5.97
CA ILE A 189 5.23 -22.26 6.94
C ILE A 189 5.52 -21.44 8.21
N VAL A 190 5.84 -20.16 8.03
CA VAL A 190 6.29 -19.27 9.10
C VAL A 190 5.17 -18.39 9.65
N GLY A 191 4.19 -18.04 8.82
CA GLY A 191 3.00 -17.26 9.21
C GLY A 191 1.91 -18.11 9.79
#